data_AF-A0A835HGI1-F1
#
_entry.id   AF-A0A835HGI1-F1
#
_cell.length_a   1.000
_cell.length_b   1.000
_cell.length_c   1.000
_cell.angle_alpha   90.00
_cell.angle_beta   90.00
_cell.angle_gamma   90.00
#
_symmetry.space_group_name_H-M   'P 1'
#
loop_
_entity.id
_entity.type
_entity.pdbx_description
1 polymer ?
#
loop_
_entity_poly.entity_id
_entity_poly.type
_entity_poly.pdbx_seq_one_letter_code
_entity_poly.pdbx_strand_id
1 'polypeptide(L)'
;VGLPLVQQYLYQFEQLVREHLPKVGEHFSQEMINPSMYASQWFITVFSYSFPFNLALRIWDVFLYEIVFQVGLAFLKYCHDDLIKLPFEKLIHALRNFPDEAMDPDILLPMAYSIKVNSYDICYIPVCINIVLYVCKV
;
A
#
# COMPACT_ATOMS: atom_id res chain seq x y z
N VAL A 1 -20.82 -3.55 -8.25
CA VAL A 1 -20.41 -4.63 -7.33
C VAL A 1 -19.33 -4.04 -6.43
N GLY A 2 -19.62 -3.85 -5.15
CA GLY A 2 -18.74 -3.10 -4.23
C GLY A 2 -17.46 -3.87 -3.91
N LEU A 3 -16.43 -3.17 -3.43
CA LEU A 3 -15.22 -3.79 -2.86
C LEU A 3 -15.63 -4.57 -1.59
N PRO A 4 -15.76 -5.91 -1.65
CA PRO A 4 -16.35 -6.68 -0.54
C PRO A 4 -15.52 -6.57 0.74
N LEU A 5 -14.20 -6.39 0.59
CA LEU A 5 -13.27 -6.19 1.71
C LEU A 5 -13.51 -4.86 2.45
N VAL A 6 -14.00 -3.82 1.78
CA VAL A 6 -14.22 -2.52 2.43
C VAL A 6 -15.31 -2.64 3.49
N GLN A 7 -16.36 -3.41 3.25
CA GLN A 7 -17.39 -3.64 4.26
C GLN A 7 -16.84 -4.38 5.48
N GLN A 8 -15.91 -5.32 5.28
CA GLN A 8 -15.21 -6.00 6.38
C GLN A 8 -14.33 -5.02 7.17
N TYR A 9 -13.58 -4.15 6.50
CA TYR A 9 -12.77 -3.12 7.17
C TYR A 9 -13.63 -2.13 7.96
N LEU A 10 -14.76 -1.70 7.40
CA LEU A 10 -15.69 -0.80 8.09
C LEU A 10 -16.31 -1.45 9.33
N TYR A 11 -16.68 -2.73 9.25
CA TYR A 11 -17.17 -3.48 10.41
C TYR A 11 -16.10 -3.62 11.49
N GLN A 12 -14.86 -3.97 11.11
CA GLN A 12 -13.72 -4.05 12.04
C GLN A 12 -13.44 -2.69 12.69
N PHE A 13 -13.48 -1.62 11.90
CA PHE A 13 -13.28 -0.26 12.39
C PHE A 13 -14.36 0.15 13.40
N GLU A 14 -15.63 -0.25 13.19
CA GLU A 14 -16.70 -0.04 14.16
C GLU A 14 -16.38 -0.66 15.52
N GLN A 15 -15.87 -1.90 15.53
CA GLN A 15 -15.48 -2.59 16.76
C GLN A 15 -14.31 -1.88 17.44
N LEU A 16 -13.29 -1.50 16.67
CA LEU A 16 -12.13 -0.76 17.17
C LEU A 16 -12.53 0.58 17.78
N VAL A 17 -13.49 1.29 17.19
CA VAL A 17 -14.04 2.54 17.75
C VAL A 17 -14.73 2.27 19.09
N ARG A 18 -15.54 1.21 19.21
CA ARG A 18 -16.18 0.85 20.50
C ARG A 18 -15.16 0.47 21.57
N GLU A 19 -14.09 -0.21 21.19
CA GLU A 19 -13.04 -0.65 22.12
C GLU A 19 -12.14 0.52 22.57
N HIS A 20 -11.63 1.31 21.63
CA HIS A 20 -10.63 2.34 21.90
C HIS A 20 -11.24 3.70 22.23
N LEU A 21 -12.46 3.98 21.76
CA LEU A 21 -13.19 5.24 21.94
C LEU A 21 -14.62 4.99 22.43
N PRO A 22 -14.83 4.30 23.58
CA PRO A 22 -16.14 3.78 23.99
C PRO A 22 -17.23 4.83 24.09
N LYS A 23 -16.91 6.04 24.58
CA LYS A 23 -17.88 7.16 24.64
C LYS A 23 -18.34 7.62 23.26
N VAL A 24 -17.43 7.63 22.28
CA VAL A 24 -17.75 7.97 20.89
C VAL A 24 -18.55 6.85 20.24
N GLY A 25 -18.14 5.59 20.45
CA GLY A 25 -18.84 4.43 19.93
C GLY A 25 -20.28 4.31 20.47
N GLU A 26 -20.50 4.61 21.75
CA GLU A 26 -21.83 4.66 22.35
C GLU A 26 -22.66 5.79 21.74
N HIS A 27 -22.12 7.01 21.64
CA HIS A 27 -22.83 8.13 21.02
C HIS A 27 -23.18 7.85 19.56
N PHE A 28 -22.24 7.30 18.76
CA PHE A 28 -22.52 6.90 17.39
C PHE A 28 -23.62 5.84 17.30
N SER A 29 -23.66 4.90 18.26
CA SER A 29 -24.72 3.88 18.31
C SER A 29 -26.09 4.49 18.65
N GLN A 30 -26.14 5.48 19.55
CA GLN A 30 -27.36 6.23 19.87
C GLN A 30 -27.88 7.05 18.68
N GLU A 31 -26.96 7.68 17.94
CA GLU A 31 -27.27 8.48 16.74
C GLU A 31 -27.43 7.64 15.47
N MET A 32 -27.35 6.31 15.56
CA MET A 32 -27.41 5.37 14.43
C MET A 32 -26.38 5.66 13.31
N ILE A 33 -25.21 6.19 13.68
CA ILE A 33 -24.11 6.48 12.76
C ILE A 33 -23.32 5.20 12.48
N ASN A 34 -23.33 4.77 11.22
CA ASN A 34 -22.57 3.62 10.75
C ASN A 34 -21.28 4.09 10.02
N PRO A 35 -20.13 3.40 10.19
CA PRO A 35 -18.90 3.73 9.46
C PRO A 35 -19.03 3.83 7.94
N SER A 36 -19.94 3.08 7.32
CA SER A 36 -20.21 3.20 5.88
C SER A 36 -20.63 4.60 5.44
N MET A 37 -21.22 5.40 6.34
CA MET A 37 -21.67 6.77 6.07
C MET A 37 -20.53 7.79 5.98
N TYR A 38 -19.40 7.56 6.65
CA TYR A 38 -18.32 8.54 6.75
C TYR A 38 -16.92 8.00 6.40
N ALA A 39 -16.65 6.73 6.70
CA ALA A 39 -15.32 6.13 6.60
C ALA A 39 -15.10 5.34 5.29
N SER A 40 -16.14 5.10 4.48
CA SER A 40 -15.98 4.40 3.20
C SER A 40 -14.88 5.03 2.33
N GLN A 41 -14.91 6.35 2.19
CA GLN A 41 -13.91 7.08 1.43
C GLN A 41 -12.52 7.04 2.09
N TRP A 42 -12.45 7.05 3.42
CA TRP A 42 -11.19 7.00 4.16
C TRP A 42 -10.41 5.73 3.82
N PHE A 43 -11.08 4.57 3.87
CA PHE A 43 -10.45 3.27 3.60
C PHE A 43 -10.21 3.02 2.11
N ILE A 44 -11.14 3.43 1.23
CA ILE A 44 -10.97 3.27 -0.23
C ILE A 44 -9.80 4.12 -0.75
N THR A 45 -9.68 5.36 -0.27
CA THR A 45 -8.67 6.30 -0.75
C THR A 45 -7.41 6.34 0.13
N VAL A 46 -7.36 5.50 1.16
CA VAL A 46 -6.31 5.50 2.19
C VAL A 46 -6.03 6.92 2.67
N PHE A 47 -7.09 7.66 3.00
CA PHE A 47 -7.12 9.06 3.45
C PHE A 47 -6.61 10.13 2.47
N SER A 48 -6.19 9.80 1.25
CA SER A 48 -5.67 10.79 0.29
C SER A 48 -6.66 11.88 -0.09
N TYR A 49 -7.96 11.59 -0.08
CA TYR A 49 -8.98 12.58 -0.37
C TYR A 49 -9.37 13.40 0.88
N SER A 50 -9.31 12.79 2.06
CA SER A 50 -9.86 13.37 3.29
C SER A 50 -8.86 14.22 4.06
N PHE A 51 -7.56 13.97 3.90
CA PHE A 51 -6.50 14.70 4.60
C PHE A 51 -5.70 15.62 3.67
N PRO A 52 -5.09 16.70 4.21
CA PRO A 52 -4.11 17.47 3.46
C PRO A 52 -2.99 16.55 2.94
N PHE A 53 -2.57 16.77 1.70
CA PHE A 53 -1.64 15.88 1.00
C PHE A 53 -0.37 15.56 1.80
N ASN A 54 0.22 16.56 2.48
CA ASN A 54 1.40 16.37 3.32
C ASN A 54 1.19 15.38 4.46
N LEU A 55 -0.02 15.30 5.03
CA LEU A 55 -0.35 14.34 6.08
C LEU A 55 -0.58 12.94 5.49
N ALA A 56 -1.34 12.84 4.41
CA ALA A 56 -1.57 11.57 3.71
C ALA A 56 -0.23 10.91 3.29
N LEU A 57 0.72 11.70 2.78
CA LEU A 57 2.06 11.21 2.46
C LEU A 57 2.78 10.58 3.65
N ARG A 58 2.73 11.20 4.83
CA ARG A 58 3.41 10.65 6.03
C ARG A 58 2.79 9.33 6.48
N ILE A 59 1.47 9.18 6.33
CA ILE A 59 0.78 7.92 6.61
C ILE A 59 1.21 6.85 5.62
N TRP A 60 1.28 7.22 4.33
CA TRP A 60 1.70 6.32 3.26
C TRP A 60 3.16 5.91 3.35
N ASP A 61 4.06 6.79 3.79
CA ASP A 61 5.45 6.44 4.03
C ASP A 61 5.56 5.27 5.02
N VAL A 62 4.78 5.27 6.10
CA VAL A 62 4.77 4.19 7.09
C VAL A 62 4.16 2.92 6.52
N PHE A 63 3.06 3.04 5.76
CA PHE A 63 2.37 1.90 5.17
C PHE A 63 3.17 1.21 4.06
N LEU A 64 3.87 1.99 3.24
CA LEU A 64 4.56 1.53 2.04
C LEU A 64 6.03 1.17 2.26
N TYR A 65 6.58 1.52 3.43
CA TYR A 65 8.01 1.45 3.72
C TYR A 65 8.64 0.10 3.38
N GLU A 66 8.06 -1.04 3.78
CA GLU A 66 8.65 -2.35 3.51
C GLU A 66 8.24 -2.91 2.14
N ILE A 67 6.96 -2.73 1.79
CA ILE A 67 6.36 -3.40 0.65
C ILE A 67 6.93 -2.92 -0.69
N VAL A 68 7.33 -1.64 -0.80
CA VAL A 68 7.91 -1.12 -2.04
C VAL A 68 9.25 -1.80 -2.38
N PHE A 69 10.11 -2.02 -1.39
CA PHE A 69 11.36 -2.74 -1.60
C PHE A 69 11.12 -4.23 -1.84
N GLN A 70 10.19 -4.85 -1.11
CA GLN A 70 9.82 -6.24 -1.31
C GLN A 70 9.31 -6.51 -2.72
N VAL A 71 8.42 -5.65 -3.25
CA VAL A 71 7.90 -5.75 -4.61
C VAL A 71 9.00 -5.56 -5.65
N GLY A 72 9.86 -4.55 -5.48
CA GLY A 72 10.99 -4.33 -6.39
C GLY A 72 11.98 -5.50 -6.43
N LEU A 73 12.31 -6.09 -5.28
CA LEU A 73 13.17 -7.27 -5.18
C LEU A 73 12.51 -8.53 -5.74
N ALA A 74 11.22 -8.74 -5.46
CA ALA A 74 10.46 -9.86 -6.01
C ALA A 74 10.42 -9.81 -7.54
N PHE A 75 10.23 -8.62 -8.10
CA PHE A 75 10.27 -8.41 -9.54
C PHE A 75 11.64 -8.80 -10.13
N LEU A 76 12.73 -8.29 -9.57
CA LEU A 76 14.08 -8.62 -10.03
C LEU A 76 14.39 -10.11 -9.88
N LYS A 77 13.89 -10.75 -8.82
CA LYS A 77 14.02 -12.18 -8.58
C LYS A 77 13.26 -13.01 -9.62
N TYR A 78 12.06 -12.58 -10.01
CA TYR A 78 11.28 -13.24 -11.05
C TYR A 78 11.99 -13.19 -12.41
N CYS A 79 12.52 -12.02 -12.78
CA CYS A 79 13.18 -11.82 -14.07
C CYS A 79 14.67 -12.24 -14.10
N HIS A 80 15.22 -12.75 -12.99
CA HIS A 80 16.66 -12.93 -12.77
C HIS A 80 17.38 -13.64 -13.92
N ASP A 81 16.85 -14.79 -14.34
CA ASP A 81 17.51 -15.67 -15.32
C ASP A 81 17.59 -15.05 -16.72
N ASP A 82 16.69 -14.12 -17.03
CA ASP A 82 16.70 -13.38 -18.28
C ASP A 82 17.59 -12.14 -18.19
N LEU A 83 17.47 -11.37 -17.09
CA LEU A 83 18.23 -10.14 -16.89
C LEU A 83 19.74 -10.35 -16.97
N ILE A 84 20.26 -11.43 -16.38
CA ILE A 84 21.72 -11.72 -16.34
C ILE A 84 22.30 -11.95 -17.74
N LYS A 85 21.49 -12.39 -18.71
CA LYS A 85 21.94 -12.70 -20.07
C LYS A 85 21.95 -11.47 -20.99
N LEU A 86 21.35 -10.35 -20.56
CA LEU A 86 21.12 -9.19 -21.42
C LEU A 86 22.30 -8.20 -21.39
N PRO A 87 22.70 -7.63 -22.54
CA PRO A 87 23.61 -6.50 -22.59
C PRO A 87 22.91 -5.21 -22.13
N PHE A 88 23.69 -4.19 -21.74
CA PHE A 88 23.22 -2.95 -21.11
C PHE A 88 21.94 -2.34 -21.73
N GLU A 89 21.91 -2.11 -23.05
CA GLU A 89 20.75 -1.49 -23.69
C GLU A 89 19.47 -2.32 -23.55
N LYS A 90 19.58 -3.64 -23.73
CA LYS A 90 18.45 -4.56 -23.59
C LYS A 90 18.03 -4.73 -22.13
N LEU A 91 18.99 -4.70 -21.21
CA LEU A 91 18.75 -4.77 -19.78
C LEU A 91 17.93 -3.56 -19.32
N ILE A 92 18.31 -2.34 -19.70
CA ILE A 92 17.55 -1.13 -19.37
C ILE A 92 16.14 -1.18 -19.96
N HIS A 93 15.98 -1.69 -21.19
CA HIS A 93 14.66 -1.87 -21.79
C HIS A 93 13.79 -2.88 -21.01
N ALA A 94 14.35 -4.03 -20.62
CA ALA A 94 13.65 -5.04 -19.82
C ALA A 94 13.26 -4.53 -18.42
N LEU A 95 14.11 -3.70 -17.80
CA LEU A 95 13.83 -3.08 -16.51
C LEU A 95 12.77 -1.96 -16.57
N ARG A 96 12.42 -1.46 -17.77
CA ARG A 96 11.36 -0.45 -17.95
C ARG A 96 10.05 -1.05 -18.44
N ASN A 97 10.09 -2.23 -19.05
CA ASN A 97 8.94 -2.90 -19.63
C ASN A 97 8.79 -4.28 -19.00
N PHE A 98 7.91 -4.36 -18.01
CA PHE A 98 7.70 -5.56 -17.22
C PHE A 98 6.90 -6.61 -18.00
N PRO A 99 7.25 -7.91 -17.89
CA PRO A 99 6.46 -8.98 -18.48
C PRO A 99 5.09 -9.07 -17.80
N ASP A 100 4.05 -9.38 -18.59
CA ASP A 100 2.65 -9.42 -18.12
C ASP A 100 2.46 -10.39 -16.94
N GLU A 101 3.16 -11.52 -16.96
CA GLU A 101 3.10 -12.52 -15.90
C GLU A 101 3.67 -12.01 -14.57
N ALA A 102 4.69 -11.14 -14.62
CA ALA A 102 5.25 -10.53 -13.40
C ALA A 102 4.34 -9.43 -12.82
N MET A 103 3.34 -8.97 -13.58
CA MET A 103 2.34 -8.00 -13.11
C MET A 103 1.10 -8.66 -12.50
N ASP A 104 1.01 -9.99 -12.53
CA ASP A 104 -0.06 -10.73 -11.86
C ASP A 104 0.12 -10.66 -10.32
N PRO A 105 -0.85 -10.10 -9.57
CA PRO A 105 -0.76 -10.00 -8.11
C PRO A 105 -0.66 -11.35 -7.42
N ASP A 106 -1.25 -12.42 -7.97
CA ASP A 106 -1.23 -13.76 -7.39
C ASP A 106 0.14 -14.44 -7.56
N ILE A 107 0.98 -13.92 -8.45
CA ILE A 107 2.37 -14.34 -8.64
C ILE A 107 3.33 -13.44 -7.86
N LEU A 108 3.21 -12.13 -8.02
CA LEU A 108 4.17 -11.17 -7.50
C LEU A 108 4.08 -10.98 -5.98
N LEU A 109 2.87 -10.85 -5.43
CA LEU A 109 2.71 -10.53 -4.01
C LEU A 109 3.18 -11.65 -3.07
N PRO A 110 2.93 -12.95 -3.33
CA PRO A 110 3.48 -14.01 -2.50
C PRO A 110 5.01 -14.02 -2.49
N MET A 111 5.66 -13.73 -3.63
CA MET A 111 7.11 -13.60 -3.69
C MET A 111 7.59 -12.39 -2.89
N ALA A 112 6.94 -11.23 -3.02
CA ALA A 112 7.26 -10.02 -2.27
C ALA A 112 7.19 -10.26 -0.76
N TYR A 113 6.09 -10.83 -0.27
CA TYR A 113 5.92 -11.11 1.17
C TYR A 113 6.89 -12.17 1.71
N SER A 114 7.49 -13.01 0.85
CA SER A 114 8.53 -13.97 1.26
C SER A 114 9.89 -13.31 1.53
N ILE A 115 10.11 -12.09 1.05
CA ILE A 115 11.38 -11.36 1.18
C ILE A 115 11.38 -10.59 2.49
N LYS A 116 12.34 -10.91 3.37
CA LYS A 116 12.56 -10.17 4.63
C LYS A 116 13.44 -8.97 4.34
N VAL A 117 12.92 -7.77 4.60
CA VAL A 117 13.69 -6.52 4.52
C VAL A 117 13.87 -6.00 5.94
N ASN A 118 15.11 -5.81 6.40
CA ASN A 118 15.36 -5.34 7.76
C ASN A 118 15.31 -3.83 7.82
N SER A 119 14.75 -3.30 8.90
CA SER A 119 14.57 -1.87 9.08
C SER A 119 15.91 -1.10 9.13
N TYR A 120 16.99 -1.75 9.57
CA TYR A 120 18.34 -1.15 9.58
C TYR A 120 18.91 -0.89 8.17
N ASP A 121 18.47 -1.66 7.17
CA ASP A 121 18.94 -1.50 5.77
C ASP A 121 18.33 -0.26 5.10
N ILE A 122 17.21 0.25 5.61
CA ILE A 122 16.43 1.33 4.98
C ILE A 122 16.42 2.62 5.83
N CYS A 123 16.77 2.55 7.12
CA CYS A 123 16.69 3.67 8.08
C CYS A 123 17.57 4.91 7.75
N TYR A 124 18.44 4.82 6.74
CA TYR A 124 19.27 5.94 6.25
C TYR A 124 18.64 6.76 5.13
N ILE A 125 17.37 6.54 4.79
CA ILE A 125 16.65 7.42 3.87
C ILE A 125 15.80 8.38 4.71
N PRO A 126 16.35 9.53 5.16
CA PRO A 126 15.46 10.63 5.46
C PRO A 126 14.79 10.91 4.13
N VAL A 127 13.45 10.85 4.08
CA VAL A 127 12.64 11.31 2.94
C VAL A 127 12.26 10.21 1.92
N CYS A 128 11.28 9.36 2.25
CA CYS A 128 10.41 8.72 1.24
C CYS A 128 9.41 9.71 0.59
N ILE A 129 9.62 11.03 0.69
CA ILE A 129 8.70 12.07 0.16
C ILE A 129 8.45 11.92 -1.36
N ASN A 130 9.28 11.20 -2.13
CA ASN A 130 9.16 11.18 -3.59
C ASN A 130 8.47 9.97 -4.24
N ILE A 131 8.24 8.85 -3.54
CA ILE A 131 7.67 7.66 -4.21
C ILE A 131 6.20 7.89 -4.56
N VAL A 132 5.45 8.52 -3.66
CA VAL A 132 4.02 8.76 -3.91
C VAL A 132 3.74 10.12 -4.59
N LEU A 133 4.64 11.10 -4.45
CA LEU A 133 4.56 12.35 -5.20
C LEU A 133 4.56 12.13 -6.73
N TYR A 134 5.21 11.07 -7.21
CA TYR A 134 5.31 10.75 -8.64
C TYR A 134 4.12 9.94 -9.16
N VAL A 135 3.56 9.03 -8.35
CA VAL A 135 2.45 8.15 -8.76
C VAL A 135 1.09 8.86 -8.70
N CYS A 136 0.89 9.80 -7.78
CA CYS A 136 -0.38 10.52 -7.63
C CYS A 136 -0.45 11.87 -8.38
N LYS A 137 0.53 12.18 -9.25
CA LYS A 137 0.53 13.38 -10.11
C LYS A 137 0.41 13.09 -11.61
N VAL A 138 0.10 11.85 -11.99
CA VAL A 138 -0.30 11.47 -13.36
C VAL A 138 -1.80 11.21 -13.39
#